data_AF-A0A117KAZ4-F1
#
_entry.id   AF-A0A117KAZ4-F1
#
_cell.length_a   1.000
_cell.length_b   1.000
_cell.length_c   1.000
_cell.angle_alpha   90.00
_cell.angle_beta   90.00
_cell.angle_gamma   90.00
#
_symmetry.space_group_name_H-M   'P 1'
#
loop_
_entity.id
_entity.type
_entity.pdbx_description
1 polymer ?
#
loop_
_entity_poly.entity_id
_entity_poly.type
_entity_poly.pdbx_seq_one_letter_code
_entity_poly.pdbx_strand_id
1 'polypeptide(L)'
;MRIYIKYMVSLRCKMMVQEEIDKLGLQNAMVQLGTVDFPDVIDKEKLEVFRIRLSHLGLELLDDKKSILIEKIKNTITEMIHNAEEQPKENYSQYLSEKLEYDYTYLSNVFSEVNGYTIQHFIILNKIEKIKELLLYNELNLTEIAYKLNYSSVGHLSYQFKKITGLAPSFYKQLKLKRKKNLEDL
;
A
#
# COMPACT_ATOMS: atom_id res chain seq x y z
N MET A 1 1.89 23.11 -2.40
CA MET A 1 0.55 22.50 -2.46
C MET A 1 0.67 20.97 -2.50
N ARG A 2 0.00 20.23 -1.60
CA ARG A 2 -0.04 18.75 -1.65
C ARG A 2 -1.30 18.26 -2.36
N ILE A 3 -1.14 17.33 -3.29
CA ILE A 3 -2.25 16.61 -3.93
C ILE A 3 -2.17 15.10 -3.67
N TYR A 4 -3.31 14.42 -3.84
CA TYR A 4 -3.43 12.98 -3.64
C TYR A 4 -3.90 12.32 -4.93
N ILE A 5 -3.26 11.22 -5.28
CA ILE A 5 -3.51 10.49 -6.53
C ILE A 5 -3.84 9.04 -6.19
N LYS A 6 -5.05 8.63 -6.52
CA LYS A 6 -5.52 7.25 -6.34
C LYS A 6 -4.86 6.31 -7.35
N TYR A 7 -4.72 5.04 -6.97
CA TYR A 7 -4.15 3.95 -7.77
C TYR A 7 -2.65 4.07 -8.07
N MET A 8 -1.96 5.02 -7.44
CA MET A 8 -0.52 5.24 -7.60
C MET A 8 0.28 4.33 -6.65
N VAL A 9 0.31 3.03 -6.96
CA VAL A 9 0.76 1.97 -6.02
C VAL A 9 2.13 1.37 -6.36
N SER A 10 2.82 1.84 -7.41
CA SER A 10 4.09 1.28 -7.86
C SER A 10 5.14 2.34 -8.19
N LEU A 11 6.42 1.94 -8.23
CA LEU A 11 7.51 2.80 -8.70
C LEU A 11 7.27 3.26 -10.14
N ARG A 12 6.67 2.41 -10.98
CA ARG A 12 6.27 2.78 -12.34
C ARG A 12 5.22 3.90 -12.33
N CYS A 13 4.24 3.85 -11.43
CA CYS A 13 3.27 4.94 -11.26
C CYS A 13 3.98 6.24 -10.88
N LYS A 14 4.95 6.20 -9.94
CA LYS A 14 5.78 7.38 -9.60
C LYS A 14 6.49 7.96 -10.82
N MET A 15 7.12 7.11 -11.61
CA MET A 15 7.85 7.55 -12.81
C MET A 15 6.92 8.20 -13.83
N MET A 16 5.75 7.60 -14.11
CA MET A 16 4.79 8.18 -15.06
C MET A 16 4.22 9.52 -14.55
N VAL A 17 3.95 9.63 -13.25
CA VAL A 17 3.49 10.89 -12.64
C VAL A 17 4.57 11.97 -12.73
N GLN A 18 5.83 11.62 -12.45
CA GLN A 18 6.96 12.54 -12.58
C GLN A 18 7.11 13.03 -14.03
N GLU A 19 7.00 12.12 -15.00
CA GLU A 19 7.08 12.48 -16.42
C GLU A 19 5.99 13.48 -16.83
N GLU A 20 4.76 13.33 -16.33
CA GLU A 20 3.67 14.26 -16.62
C GLU A 20 3.85 15.62 -15.94
N ILE A 21 4.41 15.64 -14.73
CA ILE A 21 4.81 16.87 -14.03
C ILE A 21 5.87 17.63 -14.85
N ASP A 22 6.88 16.92 -15.35
CA ASP A 22 7.96 17.49 -16.14
C ASP A 22 7.44 18.07 -17.47
N LYS A 23 6.53 17.35 -18.16
CA LYS A 23 5.87 17.81 -19.40
C LYS A 23 5.02 19.07 -19.20
N LEU A 24 4.50 19.30 -18.01
CA LEU A 24 3.72 20.50 -17.66
C LEU A 24 4.60 21.64 -17.13
N GLY A 25 5.92 21.43 -17.04
CA GLY A 25 6.87 22.39 -16.51
C GLY A 25 6.67 22.67 -15.02
N LEU A 26 6.09 21.73 -14.28
CA LEU A 26 5.85 21.85 -12.83
C LEU A 26 7.11 21.39 -12.07
N GLN A 27 8.18 22.17 -12.18
CA GLN A 27 9.48 21.81 -11.61
C GLN A 27 9.45 21.72 -10.07
N ASN A 28 10.38 20.95 -9.51
CA ASN A 28 10.62 20.79 -8.07
C ASN A 28 9.47 20.14 -7.28
N ALA A 29 8.56 19.42 -7.96
CA ALA A 29 7.56 18.61 -7.28
C ALA A 29 8.22 17.36 -6.66
N MET A 30 7.88 17.05 -5.42
CA MET A 30 8.31 15.82 -4.76
C MET A 30 7.21 14.76 -4.91
N VAL A 31 7.54 13.66 -5.61
CA VAL A 31 6.60 12.58 -5.93
C VAL A 31 6.78 11.40 -4.98
N GLN A 32 5.74 11.10 -4.19
CA GLN A 32 5.66 9.97 -3.27
C GLN A 32 4.52 9.02 -3.68
N LEU A 33 4.43 7.82 -3.09
CA LEU A 33 3.37 6.89 -3.51
C LEU A 33 2.03 7.46 -3.06
N GLY A 34 1.14 7.71 -4.01
CA GLY A 34 -0.19 8.29 -3.75
C GLY A 34 -0.21 9.80 -3.52
N THR A 35 0.93 10.50 -3.53
CA THR A 35 0.99 11.95 -3.25
C THR A 35 2.01 12.69 -4.10
N VAL A 36 1.73 13.96 -4.36
CA VAL A 36 2.68 14.90 -4.95
C VAL A 36 2.68 16.20 -4.15
N ASP A 37 3.87 16.63 -3.76
CA ASP A 37 4.11 17.89 -3.07
C ASP A 37 4.73 18.89 -4.03
N PHE A 38 3.95 19.91 -4.41
CA PHE A 38 4.45 21.05 -5.17
C PHE A 38 4.94 22.15 -4.23
N PRO A 39 6.03 22.86 -4.56
CA PRO A 39 6.48 24.01 -3.76
C PRO A 39 5.43 25.12 -3.78
N ASP A 40 4.88 25.41 -4.96
CA ASP A 40 3.92 26.49 -5.20
C ASP A 40 2.50 25.97 -5.44
N VAL A 41 1.55 26.91 -5.51
CA VAL A 41 0.17 26.62 -5.94
C VAL A 41 0.16 26.48 -7.45
N ILE A 42 -0.46 25.41 -7.95
CA ILE A 42 -0.61 25.20 -9.40
C ILE A 42 -1.84 25.97 -9.88
N ASP A 43 -1.73 26.57 -11.06
CA ASP A 43 -2.87 27.20 -11.72
C ASP A 43 -3.96 26.16 -12.08
N LYS A 44 -5.21 26.60 -12.11
CA LYS A 44 -6.35 25.69 -12.34
C LYS A 44 -6.30 25.01 -13.71
N GLU A 45 -5.86 25.70 -14.76
CA GLU A 45 -5.77 25.12 -16.10
C GLU A 45 -4.73 24.01 -16.14
N LYS A 46 -3.52 24.24 -15.62
CA LYS A 46 -2.50 23.16 -15.52
C LYS A 46 -2.98 22.01 -14.65
N LEU A 47 -3.70 22.28 -13.57
CA LEU A 47 -4.23 21.22 -12.70
C LEU A 47 -5.28 20.36 -13.43
N GLU A 48 -6.15 20.96 -14.25
CA GLU A 48 -7.13 20.23 -15.05
C GLU A 48 -6.47 19.43 -16.18
N VAL A 49 -5.48 20.01 -16.87
CA VAL A 49 -4.68 19.25 -17.85
C VAL A 49 -4.01 18.06 -17.15
N PHE A 50 -3.43 18.27 -15.98
CA PHE A 50 -2.80 17.20 -15.21
C PHE A 50 -3.79 16.11 -14.82
N ARG A 51 -4.99 16.48 -14.33
CA ARG A 51 -6.08 15.54 -14.01
C ARG A 51 -6.44 14.66 -15.21
N ILE A 52 -6.60 15.26 -16.40
CA ILE A 52 -6.92 14.52 -17.62
C ILE A 52 -5.81 13.54 -17.97
N ARG A 53 -4.55 13.96 -17.91
CA ARG A 53 -3.41 13.10 -18.21
C ARG A 53 -3.25 11.94 -17.23
N LEU A 54 -3.47 12.19 -15.94
CA LEU A 54 -3.51 11.12 -14.92
C LEU A 54 -4.58 10.08 -15.26
N SER A 55 -5.78 10.52 -15.70
CA SER A 55 -6.87 9.61 -16.08
C SER A 55 -6.46 8.68 -17.23
N HIS A 56 -5.72 9.18 -18.23
CA HIS A 56 -5.19 8.35 -19.32
C HIS A 56 -4.16 7.30 -18.85
N LEU A 57 -3.52 7.51 -17.71
CA LEU A 57 -2.60 6.57 -17.07
C LEU A 57 -3.32 5.60 -16.11
N GLY A 58 -4.66 5.68 -16.00
CA GLY A 58 -5.45 4.93 -15.02
C GLY A 58 -5.31 5.44 -13.58
N LEU A 59 -4.86 6.69 -13.40
CA LEU A 59 -4.71 7.36 -12.12
C LEU A 59 -5.81 8.42 -11.95
N GLU A 60 -6.15 8.75 -10.71
CA GLU A 60 -7.25 9.69 -10.42
C GLU A 60 -6.80 10.73 -9.38
N LEU A 61 -6.90 12.02 -9.74
CA LEU A 61 -6.69 13.12 -8.80
C LEU A 61 -7.87 13.21 -7.84
N LEU A 62 -7.59 13.19 -6.54
CA LEU A 62 -8.61 13.27 -5.50
C LEU A 62 -8.89 14.73 -5.11
N ASP A 63 -10.16 15.10 -5.08
CA ASP A 63 -10.64 16.45 -4.77
C ASP A 63 -11.55 16.53 -3.54
N ASP A 64 -12.19 15.42 -3.13
CA ASP A 64 -12.98 15.36 -1.91
C ASP A 64 -12.17 14.91 -0.69
N LYS A 65 -12.48 15.51 0.47
CA LYS A 65 -11.76 15.26 1.73
C LYS A 65 -11.87 13.80 2.21
N LYS A 66 -12.97 13.10 1.92
CA LYS A 66 -13.16 11.70 2.35
C LYS A 66 -12.25 10.78 1.54
N SER A 67 -12.22 10.91 0.21
CA SER A 67 -11.34 10.10 -0.64
C SER A 67 -9.87 10.36 -0.36
N ILE A 68 -9.49 11.63 -0.12
CA ILE A 68 -8.13 11.98 0.32
C ILE A 68 -7.78 11.26 1.63
N LEU A 69 -8.68 11.27 2.62
CA LEU A 69 -8.45 10.59 3.90
C LEU A 69 -8.32 9.07 3.71
N ILE A 70 -9.14 8.46 2.85
CA ILE A 70 -9.05 7.04 2.54
C ILE A 70 -7.71 6.69 1.91
N GLU A 71 -7.23 7.50 0.98
CA GLU A 71 -5.95 7.25 0.34
C GLU A 71 -4.80 7.41 1.33
N LYS A 72 -4.87 8.39 2.24
CA LYS A 72 -3.94 8.51 3.37
C LYS A 72 -3.93 7.26 4.25
N ILE A 73 -5.10 6.74 4.62
CA ILE A 73 -5.20 5.51 5.43
C ILE A 73 -4.52 4.35 4.70
N LYS A 74 -4.80 4.17 3.40
CA LYS A 74 -4.21 3.09 2.61
C LYS A 74 -2.70 3.20 2.50
N ASN A 75 -2.18 4.41 2.22
CA ASN A 75 -0.75 4.65 2.08
C ASN A 75 -0.04 4.40 3.41
N THR A 76 -0.55 4.93 4.52
CA THR A 76 0.01 4.70 5.85
C THR A 76 0.07 3.21 6.21
N ILE A 77 -0.98 2.43 5.91
CA ILE A 77 -1.00 0.98 6.14
C ILE A 77 0.01 0.25 5.25
N THR A 78 0.10 0.66 3.98
CA THR A 78 1.02 0.05 3.01
C THR A 78 2.47 0.29 3.43
N GLU A 79 2.81 1.52 3.81
CA GLU A 79 4.13 1.89 4.31
C GLU A 79 4.48 1.11 5.59
N MET A 80 3.54 1.05 6.54
CA MET A 80 3.69 0.33 7.81
C MET A 80 3.97 -1.17 7.61
N ILE A 81 3.44 -1.80 6.56
CA ILE A 81 3.57 -3.25 6.35
C ILE A 81 4.74 -3.60 5.42
N HIS A 82 4.93 -2.84 4.34
CA HIS A 82 5.85 -3.22 3.27
C HIS A 82 7.21 -2.53 3.36
N ASN A 83 7.25 -1.31 3.91
CA ASN A 83 8.44 -0.45 3.87
C ASN A 83 9.09 -0.26 5.25
N ALA A 84 8.39 -0.58 6.34
CA ALA A 84 8.96 -0.47 7.69
C ALA A 84 9.96 -1.60 7.97
N GLU A 85 11.16 -1.26 8.45
CA GLU A 85 12.15 -2.24 8.89
C GLU A 85 11.65 -3.03 10.12
N GLU A 86 10.94 -2.35 11.01
CA GLU A 86 10.26 -2.90 12.18
C GLU A 86 8.79 -2.49 12.19
N GLN A 87 7.89 -3.40 12.57
CA GLN A 87 6.48 -3.07 12.80
C GLN A 87 6.35 -2.11 13.98
N PRO A 88 5.34 -1.22 14.00
CA PRO A 88 5.10 -0.36 15.15
C PRO A 88 4.94 -1.20 16.43
N LYS A 89 5.57 -0.72 17.52
CA LYS A 89 5.46 -1.33 18.86
C LYS A 89 4.06 -1.19 19.45
N GLU A 90 3.33 -0.20 18.97
CA GLU A 90 1.97 0.11 19.37
C GLU A 90 0.94 -0.64 18.51
N ASN A 91 -0.30 -0.67 18.99
CA ASN A 91 -1.43 -1.18 18.23
C ASN A 91 -1.67 -0.33 16.96
N TYR A 92 -2.01 -0.97 15.84
CA TYR A 92 -2.35 -0.33 14.57
C TYR A 92 -3.38 0.81 14.67
N SER A 93 -4.37 0.72 15.55
CA SER A 93 -5.35 1.80 15.74
C SER A 93 -4.73 3.07 16.32
N GLN A 94 -3.79 2.92 17.25
CA GLN A 94 -3.06 4.03 17.84
C GLN A 94 -2.11 4.63 16.79
N TYR A 95 -1.33 3.78 16.13
CA TYR A 95 -0.42 4.21 15.06
C TYR A 95 -1.14 5.01 13.97
N LEU A 96 -2.30 4.55 13.51
CA LEU A 96 -3.09 5.25 12.49
C LEU A 96 -3.66 6.57 13.01
N SER A 97 -4.14 6.60 14.25
CA SER A 97 -4.69 7.82 14.86
C SER A 97 -3.62 8.91 14.98
N GLU A 98 -2.45 8.54 15.49
CA GLU A 98 -1.33 9.47 15.68
C GLU A 98 -0.76 9.96 14.35
N LYS A 99 -0.57 9.05 13.38
CA LYS A 99 0.01 9.40 12.09
C LYS A 99 -0.90 10.27 11.23
N LEU A 100 -2.21 10.11 11.37
CA LEU A 100 -3.20 10.82 10.55
C LEU A 100 -3.88 11.98 11.28
N GLU A 101 -3.65 12.13 12.59
CA GLU A 101 -4.27 13.15 13.44
C GLU A 101 -5.81 13.08 13.46
N TYR A 102 -6.36 11.86 13.49
CA TYR A 102 -7.79 11.59 13.60
C TYR A 102 -8.07 10.52 14.64
N ASP A 103 -9.27 10.54 15.23
CA ASP A 103 -9.74 9.41 16.02
C ASP A 103 -9.94 8.15 15.16
N TYR A 104 -9.52 6.99 15.67
CA TYR A 104 -9.62 5.72 14.93
C TYR A 104 -11.07 5.35 14.57
N THR A 105 -12.06 5.70 15.39
CA THR A 105 -13.47 5.44 15.10
C THR A 105 -13.88 6.18 13.83
N TYR A 106 -13.46 7.44 13.70
CA TYR A 106 -13.72 8.23 12.50
C TYR A 106 -13.03 7.62 11.28
N LEU A 107 -11.74 7.29 11.40
CA LEU A 107 -10.97 6.64 10.32
C LEU A 107 -11.64 5.34 9.86
N SER A 108 -12.02 4.48 10.80
CA SER A 108 -12.65 3.18 10.55
C SER A 108 -14.01 3.34 9.86
N ASN A 109 -14.82 4.32 10.29
CA ASN A 109 -16.13 4.58 9.69
C ASN A 109 -16.00 5.07 8.26
N VAL A 110 -15.18 6.09 8.02
CA VAL A 110 -14.97 6.65 6.67
C VAL A 110 -14.41 5.59 5.72
N PHE A 111 -13.43 4.81 6.17
CA PHE A 111 -12.85 3.76 5.35
C PHE A 111 -13.88 2.68 5.00
N SER A 112 -14.62 2.18 5.99
CA SER A 112 -15.58 1.09 5.77
C SER A 112 -16.78 1.53 4.92
N GLU A 113 -17.26 2.77 5.11
CA GLU A 113 -18.35 3.38 4.33
C GLU A 113 -18.04 3.35 2.82
N VAL A 114 -16.79 3.65 2.45
CA VAL A 114 -16.40 3.80 1.04
C VAL A 114 -15.83 2.51 0.45
N ASN A 115 -15.04 1.74 1.20
CA ASN A 115 -14.38 0.54 0.68
C ASN A 115 -15.24 -0.73 0.80
N GLY A 116 -16.28 -0.72 1.64
CA GLY A 116 -17.13 -1.90 1.88
C GLY A 116 -16.48 -2.98 2.76
N TYR A 117 -15.29 -2.72 3.30
CA TYR A 117 -14.59 -3.58 4.25
C TYR A 117 -13.77 -2.74 5.24
N THR A 118 -13.40 -3.33 6.37
CA THR A 118 -12.77 -2.61 7.48
C THR A 118 -11.27 -2.36 7.25
N ILE A 119 -10.72 -1.37 7.95
CA ILE A 119 -9.27 -1.14 8.04
C ILE A 119 -8.54 -2.41 8.47
N GLN A 120 -9.06 -3.12 9.48
CA GLN A 120 -8.47 -4.37 9.94
C GLN A 120 -8.40 -5.43 8.83
N HIS A 121 -9.44 -5.54 8.01
CA HIS A 121 -9.42 -6.43 6.85
C HIS A 121 -8.37 -6.00 5.82
N PHE A 122 -8.24 -4.69 5.58
CA PHE A 122 -7.20 -4.16 4.69
C PHE A 122 -5.77 -4.45 5.15
N ILE A 123 -5.52 -4.33 6.46
CA ILE A 123 -4.24 -4.68 7.09
C ILE A 123 -3.93 -6.16 6.89
N ILE A 124 -4.93 -7.04 7.09
CA ILE A 124 -4.79 -8.48 6.87
C ILE A 124 -4.40 -8.75 5.42
N LEU A 125 -5.10 -8.16 4.43
CA LEU A 125 -4.78 -8.36 3.01
C LEU A 125 -3.34 -7.94 2.68
N ASN A 126 -2.90 -6.78 3.17
CA ASN A 126 -1.52 -6.32 2.98
C ASN A 126 -0.49 -7.24 3.64
N LYS A 127 -0.78 -7.73 4.85
CA LYS A 127 0.07 -8.73 5.52
C LYS A 127 0.16 -10.02 4.71
N ILE A 128 -0.94 -10.50 4.12
CA ILE A 128 -0.91 -11.69 3.27
C ILE A 128 -0.04 -11.48 2.04
N GLU A 129 -0.15 -10.34 1.35
CA GLU A 129 0.73 -10.04 0.21
C GLU A 129 2.19 -9.98 0.63
N LYS A 130 2.51 -9.37 1.79
CA LYS A 130 3.88 -9.36 2.32
C LYS A 130 4.38 -10.75 2.69
N ILE A 131 3.53 -11.62 3.26
CA ILE A 131 3.91 -13.02 3.54
C ILE A 131 4.22 -13.75 2.23
N LYS A 132 3.40 -13.58 1.18
CA LYS A 132 3.66 -14.19 -0.13
C LYS A 132 5.01 -13.75 -0.67
N GLU A 133 5.33 -12.46 -0.61
CA GLU A 133 6.63 -11.91 -1.00
C GLU A 133 7.77 -12.58 -0.20
N LEU A 134 7.69 -12.57 1.13
CA LEU A 134 8.75 -13.09 2.01
C LEU A 134 8.98 -14.60 1.83
N LEU A 135 7.91 -15.39 1.63
CA LEU A 135 8.00 -16.83 1.36
C LEU A 135 8.66 -17.11 0.00
N LEU A 136 8.45 -16.25 -0.99
CA LEU A 136 8.96 -16.43 -2.34
C LEU A 136 10.36 -15.85 -2.53
N TYR A 137 10.73 -14.76 -1.87
CA TYR A 137 11.98 -14.05 -2.20
C TYR A 137 13.03 -14.11 -1.10
N ASN A 138 12.63 -14.05 0.18
CA ASN A 138 13.57 -13.72 1.26
C ASN A 138 14.04 -14.94 2.07
N GLU A 139 13.69 -16.15 1.64
CA GLU A 139 14.02 -17.45 2.24
C GLU A 139 13.61 -17.65 3.72
N LEU A 140 13.00 -16.64 4.34
CA LEU A 140 12.55 -16.67 5.73
C LEU A 140 11.65 -17.88 6.00
N ASN A 141 11.78 -18.40 7.21
CA ASN A 141 10.90 -19.42 7.75
C ASN A 141 9.64 -18.77 8.37
N LEU A 142 8.61 -19.57 8.63
CA LEU A 142 7.32 -19.05 9.11
C LEU A 142 7.42 -18.40 10.50
N THR A 143 8.38 -18.82 11.33
CA THR A 143 8.63 -18.23 12.65
C THR A 143 9.16 -16.81 12.51
N GLU A 144 10.14 -16.60 11.64
CA GLU A 144 10.70 -15.27 11.35
C GLU A 144 9.66 -14.34 10.74
N ILE A 145 8.85 -14.83 9.81
CA ILE A 145 7.79 -14.04 9.19
C ILE A 145 6.71 -13.69 10.23
N ALA A 146 6.33 -14.63 11.09
CA ALA A 146 5.36 -14.38 12.16
C ALA A 146 5.86 -13.29 13.11
N TYR A 147 7.13 -13.35 13.52
CA TYR A 147 7.76 -12.32 14.35
C TYR A 147 7.79 -10.97 13.63
N LYS A 148 8.33 -10.93 12.40
CA LYS A 148 8.48 -9.70 11.62
C LYS A 148 7.16 -8.99 11.35
N LEU A 149 6.08 -9.74 11.18
CA LEU A 149 4.73 -9.18 10.94
C LEU A 149 3.88 -9.14 12.21
N ASN A 150 4.49 -9.27 13.40
CA ASN A 150 3.81 -9.18 14.69
C ASN A 150 2.55 -10.08 14.79
N TYR A 151 2.68 -11.35 14.41
CA TYR A 151 1.68 -12.37 14.69
C TYR A 151 1.96 -13.02 16.05
N SER A 152 0.89 -13.28 16.81
CA SER A 152 0.98 -13.93 18.12
C SER A 152 1.55 -15.36 18.08
N SER A 153 1.44 -16.04 16.94
CA SER A 153 2.06 -17.35 16.71
C SER A 153 2.13 -17.69 15.22
N VAL A 154 2.98 -18.67 14.88
CA VAL A 154 3.00 -19.30 13.55
C VAL A 154 1.66 -19.92 13.19
N GLY A 155 0.93 -20.44 14.18
CA GLY A 155 -0.42 -20.98 14.00
C GLY A 155 -1.43 -19.91 13.56
N HIS A 156 -1.40 -18.73 14.20
CA HIS A 156 -2.24 -17.60 13.82
C HIS A 156 -1.93 -17.13 12.39
N LEU A 157 -0.65 -16.95 12.05
CA LEU A 157 -0.24 -16.62 10.68
C LEU A 157 -0.75 -17.66 9.68
N SER A 158 -0.55 -18.94 9.96
CA SER A 158 -0.91 -20.03 9.05
C SER A 158 -2.41 -20.13 8.83
N TYR A 159 -3.20 -19.96 9.89
CA TYR A 159 -4.65 -19.93 9.82
C TYR A 159 -5.14 -18.76 8.97
N GLN A 160 -4.63 -17.54 9.22
CA GLN A 160 -5.04 -16.35 8.47
C GLN A 160 -4.63 -16.44 7.00
N PHE A 161 -3.41 -16.90 6.71
CA PHE A 161 -2.93 -17.10 5.35
C PHE A 161 -3.78 -18.11 4.58
N LYS A 162 -4.10 -19.26 5.19
CA LYS A 162 -4.97 -20.27 4.57
C LYS A 162 -6.38 -19.76 4.36
N LYS A 163 -6.93 -19.00 5.31
CA LYS A 163 -8.27 -18.41 5.21
C LYS A 163 -8.40 -17.45 4.03
N ILE A 164 -7.36 -16.65 3.76
CA ILE A 164 -7.37 -15.65 2.68
C ILE A 164 -6.97 -16.26 1.33
N THR A 165 -5.97 -17.14 1.29
CA THR A 165 -5.39 -17.64 0.03
C THR A 165 -5.95 -19.00 -0.40
N GLY A 166 -6.61 -19.73 0.49
CA GLY A 166 -7.02 -21.12 0.29
C GLY A 166 -5.88 -22.14 0.45
N LEU A 167 -4.63 -21.70 0.61
CA LEU A 167 -3.44 -22.56 0.62
C LEU A 167 -2.70 -22.48 1.96
N ALA A 168 -2.04 -23.58 2.36
CA ALA A 168 -1.13 -23.53 3.49
C ALA A 168 0.15 -22.76 3.11
N PRO A 169 0.76 -21.99 4.02
CA PRO A 169 2.02 -21.27 3.74
C PRO A 169 3.16 -22.17 3.26
N SER A 170 3.29 -23.37 3.85
CA SER A 170 4.29 -24.37 3.45
C SER A 170 4.08 -24.85 2.02
N PHE A 171 2.83 -25.08 1.61
CA PHE A 171 2.49 -25.44 0.25
C PHE A 171 2.79 -24.30 -0.72
N TYR A 172 2.46 -23.05 -0.34
CA TYR A 172 2.77 -21.87 -1.14
C TYR A 172 4.28 -21.71 -1.39
N LYS A 173 5.12 -21.94 -0.37
CA LYS A 173 6.60 -21.91 -0.50
C LYS A 173 7.12 -22.93 -1.52
N GLN A 174 6.50 -24.11 -1.62
CA GLN A 174 6.90 -25.15 -2.59
C GLN A 174 6.61 -24.76 -4.05
N LEU A 175 5.64 -23.87 -4.31
CA LEU A 175 5.34 -23.41 -5.67
C LEU A 175 6.54 -22.69 -6.33
N LYS A 176 7.38 -22.00 -5.53
CA LYS A 176 8.65 -21.42 -6.01
C LYS A 176 9.61 -22.49 -6.51
N LEU A 177 9.79 -23.56 -5.74
CA LEU A 177 10.75 -24.62 -6.02
C LEU A 177 10.40 -25.34 -7.33
N LYS A 178 9.12 -25.60 -7.58
CA LYS A 178 8.65 -26.17 -8.85
C LYS A 178 8.93 -25.24 -10.05
N ARG A 179 8.73 -23.93 -9.89
CA ARG A 179 9.03 -22.96 -10.96
C ARG A 179 10.52 -22.85 -11.25
N LYS A 180 11.38 -22.82 -10.21
CA LYS A 180 12.86 -22.80 -10.40
C LYS A 180 13.35 -24.08 -11.08
N LYS A 181 12.88 -25.25 -10.63
CA LYS A 181 13.26 -26.54 -11.23
C LYS A 181 12.93 -26.61 -12.73
N ASN A 182 11.73 -26.16 -13.12
CA ASN A 182 11.34 -26.10 -14.54
C ASN A 182 12.17 -25.14 -15.40
N LEU A 183 12.86 -24.16 -14.79
CA LEU A 183 13.73 -23.21 -15.50
C LEU A 183 15.18 -23.71 -15.57
N GLU A 184 15.62 -24.55 -14.63
CA GLU A 184 16.95 -25.17 -14.61
C GLU A 184 17.00 -26.45 -15.48
N ASP A 185 15.86 -27.11 -15.68
CA ASP A 185 15.69 -28.28 -16.57
C ASP A 185 15.45 -27.90 -18.06
N LEU A 186 15.66 -26.63 -18.44
CA LEU A 186 15.50 -26.09 -19.81
C LEU A 186 16.86 -25.68 -20.39
#